data_AF-A0A538AU97-F1
#
_entry.id   AF-A0A538AU97-F1
#
_cell.length_a   1.000
_cell.length_b   1.000
_cell.length_c   1.000
_cell.angle_alpha   90.00
_cell.angle_beta   90.00
_cell.angle_gamma   90.00
#
_symmetry.space_group_name_H-M   'P 1'
#
loop_
_entity.id
_entity.type
_entity.pdbx_description
1 polymer ?
#
loop_
_entity_poly.entity_id
_entity_poly.type
_entity_poly.pdbx_seq_one_letter_code
_entity_poly.pdbx_strand_id
1 'polypeptide(L)'
;MPAVIAFLAWFLLRTNIGIAVRAAAENEDRALLLGIPVRRLATIVWAIAGGLAVLTYMLSAPFEGVKPGIASNGPTVLLPLLAAAVVARMDSLPTAFVAGVGLGIAEQLVHWNTANHPALIYLVYFGVILVALLAQSGRLSRAFSAGVSSWASVAALKPIPEELRRVPEVLWGKRVLLAGAIAAFVLVPWTWGPSSQLLASYAVVWAMVGVSLVVLTGWSGHMSLGQFGIAGVSAMVAANMVAHWNADFFLVMAVAGATGGLVALLVGLPAMRIKGMFLGVTTLALAVALDLYFLNSSNFPSWIPSEGVPRPLLLQRFDLN
;
A
#
# COMPACT_ATOMS: atom_id res chain seq x y z
N MET A 1 -0.52 27.53 -13.17
CA MET A 1 -1.44 26.39 -12.99
C MET A 1 -2.53 26.31 -14.06
N PRO A 2 -3.39 27.31 -14.29
CA PRO A 2 -4.56 27.16 -15.18
C PRO A 2 -4.18 26.90 -16.65
N ALA A 3 -3.11 27.53 -17.14
CA ALA A 3 -2.63 27.32 -18.51
C ALA A 3 -2.12 25.89 -18.76
N VAL A 4 -1.43 25.30 -17.77
CA VAL A 4 -0.93 23.91 -17.83
C VAL A 4 -2.11 22.94 -17.87
N ILE A 5 -3.14 23.20 -17.06
CA ILE A 5 -4.37 22.39 -17.02
C ILE A 5 -5.12 22.50 -18.35
N ALA A 6 -5.27 23.71 -18.90
CA ALA A 6 -5.92 23.93 -20.20
C ALA A 6 -5.17 23.25 -21.34
N PHE A 7 -3.83 23.32 -21.34
CA PHE A 7 -2.99 22.61 -22.29
C PHE A 7 -3.16 21.09 -22.17
N LEU A 8 -3.19 20.55 -20.95
CA LEU A 8 -3.37 19.13 -20.72
C LEU A 8 -4.75 18.63 -21.18
N ALA A 9 -5.80 19.40 -20.85
CA ALA A 9 -7.15 19.10 -21.30
C ALA A 9 -7.23 19.13 -22.82
N TRP A 10 -6.64 20.13 -23.48
CA TRP A 10 -6.57 20.19 -24.94
C TRP A 10 -5.79 19.02 -25.53
N PHE A 11 -4.61 18.72 -24.98
CA PHE A 11 -3.75 17.62 -25.42
C PHE A 11 -4.48 16.28 -25.32
N LEU A 12 -5.07 15.98 -24.17
CA LEU A 12 -5.74 14.70 -23.94
C LEU A 12 -7.07 14.62 -24.71
N LEU A 13 -7.84 15.70 -24.82
CA LEU A 13 -9.16 15.67 -25.47
C LEU A 13 -9.08 15.73 -27.00
N ARG A 14 -8.17 16.50 -27.60
CA ARG A 14 -8.13 16.74 -29.04
C ARG A 14 -7.04 16.01 -29.82
N THR A 15 -5.96 15.54 -29.19
CA THR A 15 -4.86 14.92 -29.95
C THR A 15 -5.08 13.42 -30.19
N ASN A 16 -4.50 12.91 -31.29
CA ASN A 16 -4.51 11.49 -31.63
C ASN A 16 -3.88 10.62 -30.53
N ILE A 17 -2.83 11.14 -29.86
CA ILE A 17 -2.20 10.48 -28.71
C ILE A 17 -3.20 10.38 -27.56
N GLY A 18 -3.93 11.46 -27.26
CA GLY A 18 -4.96 11.47 -26.21
C GLY A 18 -6.11 10.50 -26.47
N ILE A 19 -6.56 10.39 -27.73
CA ILE A 19 -7.58 9.40 -28.13
C ILE A 19 -7.05 7.98 -27.95
N ALA A 20 -5.81 7.72 -28.38
CA ALA A 20 -5.19 6.40 -28.25
C ALA A 20 -4.96 5.99 -26.78
N VAL A 21 -4.63 6.94 -25.91
CA VAL A 21 -4.51 6.71 -24.45
C VAL A 21 -5.87 6.35 -23.84
N ARG A 22 -6.96 7.04 -24.22
CA ARG A 22 -8.31 6.68 -23.76
C ARG A 22 -8.74 5.30 -24.25
N ALA A 23 -8.46 4.96 -25.50
CA ALA A 23 -8.75 3.65 -26.07
C ALA A 23 -7.99 2.53 -25.33
N ALA A 24 -6.70 2.76 -25.02
CA ALA A 24 -5.90 1.83 -24.23
C ALA A 24 -6.38 1.70 -22.77
N ALA A 25 -6.89 2.79 -22.17
CA ALA A 25 -7.42 2.79 -20.81
C ALA A 25 -8.75 2.02 -20.67
N GLU A 26 -9.56 1.96 -21.73
CA GLU A 26 -10.83 1.20 -21.73
C GLU A 26 -10.58 -0.31 -21.84
N ASN A 27 -9.68 -0.72 -22.74
CA ASN A 27 -9.26 -2.11 -22.84
C ASN A 27 -7.89 -2.21 -23.56
N GLU A 28 -6.85 -2.52 -22.79
CA GLU A 28 -5.48 -2.62 -23.30
C GLU A 28 -5.34 -3.71 -24.37
N ASP A 29 -5.93 -4.89 -24.16
CA ASP A 29 -5.86 -6.00 -25.10
C ASP A 29 -6.52 -5.64 -26.44
N ARG A 30 -7.69 -5.00 -26.40
CA ARG A 30 -8.38 -4.54 -27.61
C ARG A 30 -7.59 -3.45 -28.34
N ALA A 31 -6.95 -2.52 -27.62
CA ALA A 31 -6.11 -1.50 -28.22
C ALA A 31 -4.88 -2.10 -28.92
N LEU A 32 -4.25 -3.13 -28.31
CA LEU A 32 -3.14 -3.87 -28.92
C LEU A 32 -3.57 -4.60 -30.20
N LEU A 33 -4.75 -5.20 -30.22
CA LEU A 33 -5.31 -5.84 -31.42
C LEU A 33 -5.56 -4.84 -32.56
N LEU A 34 -5.80 -3.57 -32.24
CA LEU A 34 -5.94 -2.47 -33.22
C LEU A 34 -4.59 -1.88 -33.66
N GLY A 35 -3.46 -2.47 -33.22
CA GLY A 35 -2.11 -2.02 -33.58
C GLY A 35 -1.65 -0.77 -32.83
N ILE A 36 -2.36 -0.36 -31.76
CA ILE A 36 -1.99 0.80 -30.96
C ILE A 36 -0.76 0.44 -30.10
N PRO A 37 0.35 1.19 -30.17
CA PRO A 37 1.56 0.87 -29.43
C PRO A 37 1.43 1.29 -27.95
N VAL A 38 0.69 0.50 -27.15
CA VAL A 38 0.38 0.79 -25.74
C VAL A 38 1.65 1.07 -24.92
N ARG A 39 2.73 0.30 -25.15
CA ARG A 39 4.00 0.51 -24.44
C ARG A 39 4.61 1.90 -24.64
N ARG A 40 4.53 2.45 -25.86
CA ARG A 40 5.02 3.82 -26.15
C ARG A 40 4.09 4.87 -25.55
N LEU A 41 2.77 4.66 -25.65
CA LEU A 41 1.78 5.55 -25.04
C LEU A 41 1.96 5.62 -23.52
N ALA A 42 2.14 4.47 -22.86
CA ALA A 42 2.40 4.40 -21.43
C ALA A 42 3.66 5.18 -21.03
N THR A 43 4.73 5.09 -21.82
CA THR A 43 5.97 5.85 -21.58
C THR A 43 5.74 7.35 -21.71
N ILE A 44 4.98 7.80 -22.72
CA ILE A 44 4.63 9.23 -22.91
C ILE A 44 3.76 9.72 -21.75
N VAL A 45 2.76 8.95 -21.34
CA VAL A 45 1.90 9.29 -20.20
C VAL A 45 2.71 9.39 -18.91
N TRP A 46 3.63 8.46 -18.68
CA TRP A 46 4.56 8.49 -17.56
C TRP A 46 5.45 9.74 -17.58
N ALA A 47 6.00 10.11 -18.74
CA ALA A 47 6.81 11.31 -18.90
C ALA A 47 6.00 12.58 -18.61
N ILE A 48 4.75 12.67 -19.11
CA ILE A 48 3.86 13.80 -18.85
C ILE A 48 3.50 13.87 -17.36
N ALA A 49 3.12 12.75 -16.74
CA ALA A 49 2.78 12.70 -15.31
C ALA A 49 3.97 13.11 -14.42
N GLY A 50 5.17 12.60 -14.71
CA GLY A 50 6.41 12.98 -14.03
C GLY A 50 6.73 14.47 -14.20
N GLY A 51 6.61 14.99 -15.43
CA GLY A 51 6.80 16.41 -15.72
C GLY A 51 5.82 17.31 -14.97
N LEU A 52 4.54 16.93 -14.89
CA LEU A 52 3.55 17.65 -14.10
C LEU A 52 3.81 17.59 -12.60
N ALA A 53 4.27 16.46 -12.08
CA ALA A 53 4.62 16.32 -10.67
C ALA A 53 5.78 17.26 -10.30
N VAL A 54 6.82 17.30 -11.13
CA VAL A 54 7.95 18.23 -10.97
C VAL A 54 7.49 19.68 -11.05
N LEU A 55 6.68 20.03 -12.05
CA LEU A 55 6.15 21.40 -12.18
C LEU A 55 5.29 21.80 -10.97
N THR A 56 4.44 20.90 -10.48
CA THR A 56 3.59 21.15 -9.31
C THR A 56 4.47 21.46 -8.10
N TYR A 57 5.49 20.64 -7.85
CA TYR A 57 6.38 20.83 -6.71
C TYR A 57 7.26 22.09 -6.83
N MET A 58 7.80 22.35 -8.02
CA MET A 58 8.60 23.55 -8.28
C MET A 58 7.79 24.83 -8.06
N LEU A 59 6.50 24.80 -8.41
CA LEU A 59 5.59 25.92 -8.20
C LEU A 59 5.05 26.01 -6.77
N SER A 60 5.06 24.92 -5.98
CA SER A 60 4.70 24.96 -4.56
C SER A 60 5.86 25.41 -3.65
N ALA A 61 7.10 25.22 -4.09
CA ALA A 61 8.31 25.55 -3.33
C ALA A 61 8.36 26.99 -2.75
N PRO A 62 7.89 28.06 -3.45
CA PRO A 62 7.88 29.40 -2.87
C PRO A 62 6.90 29.58 -1.70
N PHE A 63 5.84 28.77 -1.63
CA PHE A 63 4.79 28.92 -0.62
C PHE A 63 5.10 28.12 0.66
N GLU A 64 5.71 26.95 0.52
CA GLU A 64 5.97 26.04 1.66
C GLU A 64 7.45 25.95 2.06
N GLY A 65 8.35 26.53 1.25
CA GLY A 65 9.78 26.32 1.35
C GLY A 65 10.22 24.96 0.80
N VAL A 66 11.51 24.82 0.47
CA VAL A 66 12.08 23.53 0.09
C VAL A 66 12.30 22.72 1.36
N LYS A 67 11.45 21.73 1.62
CA LYS A 67 11.61 20.77 2.74
C LYS A 67 12.35 19.52 2.22
N PRO A 68 13.63 19.29 2.56
CA PRO A 68 14.30 18.04 2.25
C PRO A 68 13.55 16.90 2.96
N GLY A 69 13.15 15.84 2.23
CA GLY A 69 12.41 14.71 2.81
C GLY A 69 10.97 14.51 2.32
N ILE A 70 10.56 15.13 1.22
CA ILE A 70 9.24 14.83 0.63
C ILE A 70 9.14 13.38 0.15
N ALA A 71 10.27 12.75 -0.23
CA ALA A 71 10.32 11.32 -0.49
C ALA A 71 9.97 10.48 0.75
N SER A 72 10.30 10.94 1.97
CA SER A 72 9.86 10.29 3.22
C SER A 72 8.40 10.57 3.58
N ASN A 73 7.76 11.57 2.96
CA ASN A 73 6.33 11.89 3.09
C ASN A 73 5.46 11.15 2.05
N GLY A 74 5.97 10.08 1.43
CA GLY A 74 5.30 9.39 0.31
C GLY A 74 3.81 9.09 0.53
N PRO A 75 3.39 8.51 1.67
CA PRO A 75 1.98 8.19 1.91
C PRO A 75 1.08 9.42 2.13
N THR A 76 1.60 10.51 2.71
CA THR A 76 0.81 11.71 3.03
C THR A 76 0.43 12.49 1.78
N VAL A 77 1.33 12.55 0.79
CA VAL A 77 1.09 13.23 -0.50
C VAL A 77 0.20 12.38 -1.41
N LEU A 78 0.35 11.06 -1.36
CA LEU A 78 -0.39 10.14 -2.22
C LEU A 78 -1.88 10.06 -1.86
N LEU A 79 -2.22 10.16 -0.57
CA LEU A 79 -3.58 10.03 -0.07
C LEU A 79 -4.60 11.01 -0.70
N PRO A 80 -4.39 12.34 -0.72
CA PRO A 80 -5.34 13.27 -1.32
C PRO A 80 -5.49 13.09 -2.83
N LEU A 81 -4.40 12.74 -3.52
CA LEU A 81 -4.41 12.45 -4.96
C LEU A 81 -5.27 11.23 -5.26
N LEU A 82 -5.13 10.17 -4.45
CA LEU A 82 -5.96 8.98 -4.55
C LEU A 82 -7.41 9.27 -4.16
N ALA A 83 -7.65 10.10 -3.15
CA ALA A 83 -8.99 10.52 -2.76
C ALA A 83 -9.73 11.22 -3.92
N ALA A 84 -9.07 12.18 -4.56
CA ALA A 84 -9.59 12.86 -5.74
C ALA A 84 -9.85 11.88 -6.90
N ALA A 85 -8.92 10.97 -7.18
CA ALA A 85 -9.06 9.97 -8.23
C ALA A 85 -10.23 9.01 -8.00
N VAL A 86 -10.43 8.58 -6.75
CA VAL A 86 -11.55 7.72 -6.34
C VAL A 86 -12.89 8.44 -6.43
N VAL A 87 -12.97 9.68 -5.95
CA VAL A 87 -14.19 10.51 -6.09
C VAL A 87 -14.56 10.66 -7.57
N ALA A 88 -13.56 10.79 -8.44
CA ALA A 88 -13.74 10.86 -9.88
C ALA A 88 -13.86 9.51 -10.60
N ARG A 89 -13.88 8.40 -9.85
CA ARG A 89 -14.03 7.02 -10.35
C ARG A 89 -12.92 6.54 -11.28
N MET A 90 -11.84 7.29 -11.44
CA MET A 90 -10.79 7.04 -12.44
C MET A 90 -11.30 6.95 -13.90
N ASP A 91 -12.57 7.30 -14.16
CA ASP A 91 -13.23 7.12 -15.46
C ASP A 91 -13.02 8.33 -16.38
N SER A 92 -12.91 9.53 -15.81
CA SER A 92 -12.79 10.76 -16.61
C SER A 92 -11.83 11.78 -15.99
N LEU A 93 -10.94 12.31 -16.83
CA LEU A 93 -9.97 13.34 -16.44
C LEU A 93 -10.63 14.65 -15.97
N PRO A 94 -11.72 15.15 -16.61
CA PRO A 94 -12.37 16.38 -16.15
C PRO A 94 -13.00 16.22 -14.75
N THR A 95 -13.63 15.08 -14.47
CA THR A 95 -14.18 14.83 -13.12
C THR A 95 -13.08 14.68 -12.08
N ALA A 96 -11.94 14.07 -12.44
CA ALA A 96 -10.76 14.00 -11.57
C ALA A 96 -10.22 15.37 -11.21
N PHE A 97 -10.21 16.30 -12.17
CA PHE A 97 -9.81 17.66 -11.93
C PHE A 97 -10.76 18.39 -10.97
N VAL A 98 -12.07 18.36 -11.22
CA VAL A 98 -13.06 19.02 -10.36
C VAL A 98 -13.04 18.41 -8.95
N ALA A 99 -12.94 17.08 -8.84
CA ALA A 99 -12.78 16.40 -7.56
C ALA A 99 -11.51 16.85 -6.84
N GLY A 100 -10.36 16.91 -7.53
CA GLY A 100 -9.09 17.37 -6.95
C GLY A 100 -9.15 18.80 -6.45
N VAL A 101 -9.72 19.72 -7.24
CA VAL A 101 -9.90 21.12 -6.82
C VAL A 101 -10.85 21.21 -5.61
N GLY A 102 -11.99 20.54 -5.64
CA GLY A 102 -12.95 20.56 -4.53
C GLY A 102 -12.36 19.98 -3.24
N LEU A 103 -11.59 18.89 -3.37
CA LEU A 103 -10.96 18.19 -2.25
C LEU A 103 -9.78 18.99 -1.68
N GLY A 104 -9.03 19.72 -2.51
CA GLY A 104 -8.02 20.69 -2.05
C GLY A 104 -8.61 21.93 -1.37
N ILE A 105 -9.76 22.42 -1.84
CA ILE A 105 -10.48 23.50 -1.13
C ILE A 105 -10.98 22.99 0.23
N ALA A 106 -11.55 21.78 0.28
CA ALA A 106 -12.00 21.17 1.52
C ALA A 106 -10.84 20.93 2.50
N GLU A 107 -9.69 20.47 2.00
CA GLU A 107 -8.44 20.35 2.75
C GLU A 107 -8.06 21.68 3.40
N GLN A 108 -8.04 22.77 2.62
CA GLN A 108 -7.66 24.08 3.13
C GLN A 108 -8.64 24.58 4.21
N LEU A 109 -9.94 24.32 4.05
CA LEU A 109 -10.96 24.66 5.04
C LEU A 109 -10.76 23.89 6.35
N VAL A 110 -10.51 22.58 6.26
CA VAL A 110 -10.22 21.74 7.44
C VAL A 110 -8.94 22.19 8.11
N HIS A 111 -7.90 22.49 7.34
CA HIS A 111 -6.61 22.96 7.85
C HIS A 111 -6.76 24.27 8.62
N TRP A 112 -7.53 25.22 8.09
CA TRP A 112 -7.76 26.51 8.73
C TRP A 112 -8.59 26.40 10.01
N ASN A 113 -9.60 25.52 10.02
CA ASN A 113 -10.45 25.30 11.19
C ASN A 113 -9.77 24.43 12.27
N THR A 114 -8.80 23.61 11.90
CA THR A 114 -8.21 22.58 12.77
C THR A 114 -6.72 22.84 13.01
N ALA A 115 -6.34 24.09 13.24
CA ALA A 115 -4.94 24.48 13.45
C ALA A 115 -4.24 23.70 14.58
N ASN A 116 -5.00 23.24 15.59
CA ASN A 116 -4.47 22.52 16.75
C ASN A 116 -4.31 21.00 16.55
N HIS A 117 -4.96 20.41 15.54
CA HIS A 117 -4.93 18.95 15.29
C HIS A 117 -4.79 18.62 13.79
N PRO A 118 -3.60 18.84 13.20
CA PRO A 118 -3.38 18.68 11.76
C PRO A 118 -3.63 17.26 11.24
N ALA A 119 -3.61 16.25 12.11
CA ALA A 119 -3.84 14.86 11.74
C ALA A 119 -5.29 14.51 11.38
N LEU A 120 -6.28 15.34 11.78
CA LEU A 120 -7.69 15.10 11.45
C LEU A 120 -7.94 15.06 9.93
N ILE A 121 -7.09 15.71 9.15
CA ILE A 121 -7.21 15.76 7.70
C ILE A 121 -7.12 14.38 7.05
N TYR A 122 -6.27 13.49 7.58
CA TYR A 122 -6.11 12.13 7.08
C TYR A 122 -7.34 11.26 7.35
N LEU A 123 -8.00 11.47 8.49
CA LEU A 123 -9.28 10.84 8.81
C LEU A 123 -10.39 11.33 7.86
N VAL A 124 -10.42 12.63 7.56
CA VAL A 124 -11.37 13.21 6.59
C VAL A 124 -11.16 12.58 5.21
N TYR A 125 -9.92 12.47 4.72
CA TYR A 125 -9.65 11.83 3.44
C TYR A 125 -10.05 10.36 3.40
N PHE A 126 -9.76 9.61 4.46
CA PHE A 126 -10.22 8.23 4.58
C PHE A 126 -11.75 8.15 4.52
N GLY A 127 -12.45 9.03 5.26
CA GLY A 127 -13.90 9.12 5.22
C GLY A 127 -14.45 9.47 3.83
N VAL A 128 -13.85 10.44 3.13
CA VAL A 128 -14.23 10.82 1.77
C VAL A 128 -14.06 9.65 0.80
N ILE A 129 -12.93 8.95 0.86
CA ILE A 129 -12.66 7.75 0.04
C ILE A 129 -13.70 6.67 0.32
N LEU A 130 -13.97 6.39 1.60
CA LEU A 130 -14.92 5.36 2.02
C LEU A 130 -16.33 5.68 1.52
N VAL A 131 -16.82 6.90 1.74
CA VAL A 131 -18.15 7.36 1.32
C VAL A 131 -18.27 7.34 -0.20
N ALA A 132 -17.26 7.85 -0.92
CA ALA A 132 -17.25 7.83 -2.38
C ALA A 132 -17.37 6.40 -2.92
N LEU A 133 -16.65 5.44 -2.33
CA LEU A 133 -16.68 4.06 -2.79
C LEU A 133 -17.97 3.33 -2.43
N LEU A 134 -18.51 3.55 -1.24
CA LEU A 134 -19.80 3.00 -0.84
C LEU A 134 -20.91 3.50 -1.78
N ALA A 135 -20.89 4.79 -2.15
CA ALA A 135 -21.82 5.39 -3.11
C ALA A 135 -21.67 4.83 -4.54
N GLN A 136 -20.49 4.33 -4.92
CA GLN A 136 -20.19 3.83 -6.27
C GLN A 136 -20.43 2.32 -6.45
N SER A 137 -20.73 1.59 -5.37
CA SER A 137 -20.78 0.12 -5.31
C SER A 137 -21.78 -0.56 -6.28
N GLY A 138 -22.80 0.15 -6.77
CA GLY A 138 -23.86 -0.42 -7.62
C GLY A 138 -23.57 -0.57 -9.12
N ARG A 139 -22.55 0.11 -9.69
CA ARG A 139 -22.36 0.18 -11.16
C ARG A 139 -20.97 -0.22 -11.68
N LEU A 140 -19.99 -0.39 -10.79
CA LEU A 140 -18.58 -0.66 -11.12
C LEU A 140 -18.22 -2.15 -11.32
N SER A 141 -19.17 -3.06 -11.13
CA SER A 141 -18.93 -4.49 -10.88
C SER A 141 -18.52 -5.34 -12.11
N ARG A 142 -18.60 -4.83 -13.34
CA ARG A 142 -18.42 -5.67 -14.56
C ARG A 142 -17.27 -5.30 -15.50
N ALA A 143 -16.79 -4.05 -15.52
CA ALA A 143 -15.80 -3.63 -16.52
C ALA A 143 -14.34 -3.87 -16.10
N PHE A 144 -14.04 -3.83 -14.79
CA PHE A 144 -12.67 -3.80 -14.28
C PHE A 144 -12.13 -5.18 -13.85
N SER A 145 -12.98 -6.22 -13.84
CA SER A 145 -12.62 -7.59 -13.47
C SER A 145 -11.65 -8.24 -14.47
N ALA A 146 -11.55 -7.72 -15.70
CA ALA A 146 -10.70 -8.27 -16.75
C ALA A 146 -9.20 -7.94 -16.56
N GLY A 147 -8.86 -6.81 -15.92
CA GLY A 147 -7.46 -6.41 -15.73
C GLY A 147 -6.70 -7.21 -14.65
N VAL A 148 -7.43 -7.86 -13.74
CA VAL A 148 -6.85 -8.72 -12.68
C VAL A 148 -6.27 -10.02 -13.26
N SER A 149 -6.70 -10.41 -14.47
CA SER A 149 -6.16 -11.58 -15.19
C SER A 149 -4.70 -11.44 -15.60
N SER A 150 -4.17 -10.21 -15.69
CA SER A 150 -2.78 -9.97 -16.12
C SER A 150 -1.77 -10.48 -15.07
N TRP A 151 -2.04 -10.28 -13.78
CA TRP A 151 -1.15 -10.74 -12.71
C TRP A 151 -1.21 -12.26 -12.49
N ALA A 152 -2.37 -12.89 -12.71
CA ALA A 152 -2.50 -14.34 -12.67
C ALA A 152 -1.68 -15.03 -13.79
N SER A 153 -1.46 -14.35 -14.92
CA SER A 153 -0.64 -14.87 -16.03
C SER A 153 0.86 -14.92 -15.72
N VAL A 154 1.34 -14.11 -14.78
CA VAL A 154 2.75 -14.10 -14.33
C VAL A 154 3.04 -15.28 -13.41
N ALA A 155 2.03 -15.81 -12.72
CA ALA A 155 2.18 -16.90 -11.74
C ALA A 155 2.11 -18.31 -12.34
N ALA A 156 1.91 -18.45 -13.66
CA ALA A 156 2.08 -19.73 -14.33
C ALA A 156 3.58 -20.04 -14.47
N LEU A 157 4.27 -20.27 -13.35
CA LEU A 157 5.45 -21.14 -13.35
C LEU A 157 4.98 -22.43 -14.02
N LYS A 158 5.34 -22.61 -15.28
CA LYS A 158 4.97 -23.80 -16.05
C LYS A 158 5.41 -24.99 -15.20
N PRO A 159 4.47 -25.79 -14.65
CA PRO A 159 4.82 -26.85 -13.74
C PRO A 159 5.83 -27.76 -14.45
N ILE A 160 6.82 -28.27 -13.70
CA ILE A 160 7.78 -29.23 -14.22
C ILE A 160 6.95 -30.33 -14.94
N PRO A 161 7.16 -30.56 -16.25
CA PRO A 161 6.42 -31.56 -17.01
C PRO A 161 6.39 -32.89 -16.25
N GLU A 162 5.24 -33.57 -16.21
CA GLU A 162 5.05 -34.79 -15.40
C GLU A 162 6.08 -35.88 -15.72
N GLU A 163 6.63 -35.84 -16.93
CA GLU A 163 7.65 -36.72 -17.46
C GLU A 163 9.00 -36.55 -16.75
N LEU A 164 9.36 -35.32 -16.34
CA LEU A 164 10.62 -35.01 -15.64
C LEU A 164 10.51 -35.19 -14.13
N ARG A 165 9.29 -35.30 -13.59
CA ARG A 165 9.04 -35.39 -12.13
C ARG A 165 9.45 -36.74 -11.52
N ARG A 166 9.61 -37.79 -12.34
CA ARG A 166 9.99 -39.16 -11.92
C ARG A 166 11.47 -39.44 -12.10
N VAL A 167 12.19 -38.55 -12.77
CA VAL A 167 13.63 -38.68 -13.02
C VAL A 167 14.37 -38.54 -11.68
N PRO A 168 15.20 -39.52 -11.28
CA PRO A 168 15.86 -39.51 -9.97
C PRO A 168 16.71 -38.24 -9.77
N GLU A 169 17.31 -37.70 -10.83
CA GLU A 169 18.09 -36.47 -10.82
C GLU A 169 17.27 -35.24 -10.39
N VAL A 170 15.97 -35.18 -10.73
CA VAL A 170 15.09 -34.06 -10.33
C VAL A 170 14.63 -34.23 -8.88
N LEU A 171 14.37 -35.46 -8.43
CA LEU A 171 13.99 -35.76 -7.05
C LEU A 171 15.17 -35.52 -6.09
N TRP A 172 16.34 -36.03 -6.43
CA TRP A 172 17.59 -35.81 -5.68
C TRP A 172 18.02 -34.36 -5.78
N GLY A 173 17.95 -33.72 -6.95
CA GLY A 173 18.24 -32.30 -7.12
C GLY A 173 17.36 -31.41 -6.26
N LYS A 174 16.04 -31.64 -6.23
CA LYS A 174 15.10 -30.91 -5.36
C LYS A 174 15.38 -31.17 -3.89
N ARG A 175 15.68 -32.42 -3.49
CA ARG A 175 15.98 -32.78 -2.10
C ARG A 175 17.31 -32.19 -1.62
N VAL A 176 18.35 -32.20 -2.46
CA VAL A 176 19.65 -31.61 -2.17
C VAL A 176 19.56 -30.08 -2.11
N LEU A 177 18.81 -29.45 -3.02
CA LEU A 177 18.54 -28.01 -2.95
C LEU A 177 17.77 -27.63 -1.68
N LEU A 178 16.71 -28.35 -1.33
CA LEU A 178 15.95 -28.11 -0.10
C LEU A 178 16.79 -28.38 1.15
N ALA A 179 17.52 -29.49 1.21
CA ALA A 179 18.39 -29.83 2.32
C ALA A 179 19.53 -28.81 2.45
N GLY A 180 20.11 -28.36 1.34
CA GLY A 180 21.13 -27.32 1.30
C GLY A 180 20.58 -25.97 1.76
N ALA A 181 19.37 -25.59 1.35
CA ALA A 181 18.72 -24.36 1.81
C ALA A 181 18.41 -24.40 3.31
N ILE A 182 17.90 -25.53 3.82
CA ILE A 182 17.64 -25.73 5.26
C ILE A 182 18.95 -25.75 6.05
N ALA A 183 19.97 -26.45 5.56
CA ALA A 183 21.28 -26.50 6.20
C ALA A 183 21.94 -25.12 6.23
N ALA A 184 21.87 -24.35 5.13
CA ALA A 184 22.33 -22.97 5.09
C ALA A 184 21.54 -22.10 6.10
N PHE A 185 20.22 -22.24 6.17
CA PHE A 185 19.40 -21.49 7.12
C PHE A 185 19.74 -21.78 8.59
N VAL A 186 20.13 -23.02 8.93
CA VAL A 186 20.46 -23.41 10.31
C VAL A 186 21.93 -23.16 10.67
N LEU A 187 22.86 -23.41 9.74
CA LEU A 187 24.30 -23.36 10.02
C LEU A 187 24.89 -21.95 9.85
N VAL A 188 24.37 -21.14 8.93
CA VAL A 188 24.88 -19.79 8.67
C VAL A 188 24.74 -18.87 9.91
N PRO A 189 23.60 -18.84 10.65
CA PRO A 189 23.46 -18.01 11.84
C PRO A 189 24.45 -18.33 12.96
N TRP A 190 24.99 -19.55 13.00
CA TRP A 190 25.91 -19.99 14.06
C TRP A 190 27.31 -19.38 13.93
N THR A 191 27.64 -18.87 12.74
CA THR A 191 28.92 -18.21 12.46
C THR A 191 28.84 -16.69 12.55
N TRP A 192 27.66 -16.13 12.80
CA TRP A 192 27.39 -14.70 12.75
C TRP A 192 27.44 -14.06 14.15
N GLY A 193 28.10 -12.90 14.26
CA GLY A 193 28.10 -12.11 15.49
C GLY A 193 26.73 -11.51 15.81
N PRO A 194 26.52 -10.97 17.03
CA PRO A 194 25.21 -10.48 17.49
C PRO A 194 24.57 -9.42 16.58
N SER A 195 25.38 -8.56 15.97
CA SER A 195 24.93 -7.53 15.02
C SER A 195 24.38 -8.12 13.72
N SER A 196 25.07 -9.10 13.14
CA SER A 196 24.62 -9.80 11.94
C SER A 196 23.36 -10.63 12.20
N GLN A 197 23.23 -11.22 13.39
CA GLN A 197 22.01 -11.93 13.80
C GLN A 197 20.81 -10.99 13.96
N LEU A 198 21.02 -9.78 14.48
CA LEU A 198 19.97 -8.75 14.56
C LEU A 198 19.51 -8.32 13.15
N LEU A 199 20.44 -8.03 12.24
CA LEU A 199 20.12 -7.68 10.85
C LEU A 199 19.40 -8.82 10.12
N ALA A 200 19.83 -10.07 10.36
CA ALA A 200 19.17 -11.26 9.82
C ALA A 200 17.72 -11.36 10.30
N SER A 201 17.48 -11.12 11.58
CA SER A 201 16.14 -11.14 12.18
C SER A 201 15.25 -10.09 11.54
N TYR A 202 15.74 -8.85 11.37
CA TYR A 202 15.01 -7.81 10.64
C TYR A 202 14.72 -8.22 9.19
N ALA A 203 15.69 -8.81 8.48
CA ALA A 203 15.51 -9.28 7.12
C ALA A 203 14.42 -10.36 7.01
N VAL A 204 14.38 -11.31 7.95
CA VAL A 204 13.33 -12.35 8.00
C VAL A 204 11.96 -11.74 8.28
N VAL A 205 11.85 -10.78 9.20
CA VAL A 205 10.59 -10.07 9.47
C VAL A 205 10.08 -9.36 8.22
N TRP A 206 10.94 -8.62 7.51
CA TRP A 206 10.57 -7.98 6.24
C TRP A 206 10.25 -8.98 5.13
N ALA A 207 10.93 -10.13 5.09
CA ALA A 207 10.62 -11.22 4.16
C ALA A 207 9.23 -11.81 4.43
N MET A 208 8.83 -11.98 5.70
CA MET A 208 7.49 -12.43 6.07
C MET A 208 6.41 -11.46 5.57
N VAL A 209 6.65 -10.15 5.66
CA VAL A 209 5.75 -9.13 5.10
C VAL A 209 5.69 -9.20 3.56
N GLY A 210 6.82 -9.49 2.91
CA GLY A 210 6.84 -9.76 1.47
C GLY A 210 6.00 -10.97 1.09
N VAL A 211 6.14 -12.08 1.85
CA VAL A 211 5.36 -13.30 1.66
C VAL A 211 3.86 -13.05 1.87
N SER A 212 3.47 -12.26 2.89
CA SER A 212 2.06 -11.93 3.10
C SER A 212 1.46 -11.16 1.92
N LEU A 213 2.22 -10.24 1.33
CA LEU A 213 1.81 -9.52 0.13
C LEU A 213 1.66 -10.45 -1.08
N VAL A 214 2.56 -11.43 -1.25
CA VAL A 214 2.49 -12.44 -2.31
C VAL A 214 1.30 -13.37 -2.13
N VAL A 215 1.00 -13.81 -0.92
CA VAL A 215 -0.19 -14.64 -0.65
C VAL A 215 -1.46 -13.87 -0.99
N LEU A 216 -1.55 -12.61 -0.58
CA LEU A 216 -2.74 -11.80 -0.82
C LEU A 216 -2.93 -11.50 -2.31
N THR A 217 -1.88 -11.04 -2.98
CA THR A 217 -1.93 -10.68 -4.40
C THR A 217 -1.99 -11.89 -5.33
N GLY A 218 -1.22 -12.94 -5.02
CA GLY A 218 -1.05 -14.12 -5.87
C GLY A 218 -2.15 -15.15 -5.73
N TRP A 219 -2.73 -15.35 -4.53
CA TRP A 219 -3.76 -16.38 -4.32
C TRP A 219 -5.18 -15.82 -4.33
N SER A 220 -5.39 -14.63 -3.76
CA SER A 220 -6.73 -14.03 -3.72
C SER A 220 -7.04 -13.14 -4.92
N GLY A 221 -6.03 -12.72 -5.69
CA GLY A 221 -6.19 -11.81 -6.82
C GLY A 221 -6.50 -10.36 -6.43
N HIS A 222 -6.46 -10.02 -5.13
CA HIS A 222 -6.70 -8.68 -4.62
C HIS A 222 -5.38 -7.99 -4.23
N MET A 223 -5.18 -6.74 -4.67
CA MET A 223 -4.11 -5.88 -4.15
C MET A 223 -4.60 -5.18 -2.88
N SER A 224 -3.93 -5.40 -1.75
CA SER A 224 -4.18 -4.65 -0.51
C SER A 224 -2.87 -4.14 0.08
N LEU A 225 -2.87 -2.84 0.40
CA LEU A 225 -1.71 -2.09 0.91
C LEU A 225 -1.88 -1.73 2.40
N GLY A 226 -2.98 -2.15 3.02
CA GLY A 226 -3.38 -1.74 4.38
C GLY A 226 -2.70 -2.50 5.52
N GLN A 227 -1.97 -3.57 5.21
CA GLN A 227 -1.38 -4.48 6.20
C GLN A 227 -0.45 -3.79 7.20
N PHE A 228 0.25 -2.72 6.78
CA PHE A 228 1.15 -1.96 7.66
C PHE A 228 0.41 -1.16 8.73
N GLY A 229 -0.75 -0.58 8.39
CA GLY A 229 -1.56 0.12 9.39
C GLY A 229 -2.12 -0.82 10.45
N ILE A 230 -2.57 -2.02 10.03
CA ILE A 230 -3.06 -3.06 10.95
C ILE A 230 -1.92 -3.54 11.85
N ALA A 231 -0.75 -3.81 11.27
CA ALA A 231 0.44 -4.19 12.02
C ALA A 231 0.84 -3.11 13.05
N GLY A 232 0.71 -1.84 12.70
CA GLY A 232 0.95 -0.72 13.61
C GLY A 232 0.00 -0.73 14.82
N VAL A 233 -1.29 -1.00 14.61
CA VAL A 233 -2.26 -1.15 15.72
C VAL A 233 -1.88 -2.32 16.63
N SER A 234 -1.53 -3.47 16.06
CA SER A 234 -1.03 -4.62 16.83
C SER A 234 0.24 -4.31 17.60
N ALA A 235 1.19 -3.60 16.98
CA ALA A 235 2.45 -3.21 17.60
C ALA A 235 2.24 -2.26 18.77
N MET A 236 1.26 -1.34 18.67
CA MET A 236 0.90 -0.43 19.74
C MET A 236 0.27 -1.15 20.93
N VAL A 237 -0.60 -2.14 20.69
CA VAL A 237 -1.12 -3.00 21.76
C VAL A 237 0.02 -3.77 22.43
N ALA A 238 0.93 -4.34 21.64
CA ALA A 238 2.09 -5.04 22.17
C ALA A 238 2.98 -4.13 23.02
N ALA A 239 3.28 -2.93 22.52
CA ALA A 239 4.08 -1.93 23.21
C ALA A 239 3.47 -1.54 24.56
N ASN A 240 2.15 -1.32 24.61
CA ASN A 240 1.46 -0.99 25.86
C ASN A 240 1.48 -2.12 26.88
N MET A 241 1.30 -3.37 26.44
CA MET A 241 1.37 -4.54 27.33
C MET A 241 2.77 -4.73 27.94
N VAL A 242 3.83 -4.45 27.16
CA VAL A 242 5.20 -4.53 27.65
C VAL A 242 5.52 -3.36 28.57
N ALA A 243 5.20 -2.12 28.15
CA ALA A 243 5.55 -0.91 28.89
C ALA A 243 4.82 -0.77 30.23
N HIS A 244 3.54 -1.13 30.31
CA HIS A 244 2.73 -0.93 31.51
C HIS A 244 2.57 -2.19 32.36
N TRP A 245 2.47 -3.36 31.72
CA TRP A 245 2.12 -4.61 32.41
C TRP A 245 3.28 -5.61 32.48
N ASN A 246 4.44 -5.29 31.87
CA ASN A 246 5.60 -6.17 31.76
C ASN A 246 5.20 -7.61 31.37
N ALA A 247 4.25 -7.71 30.44
CA ALA A 247 3.63 -8.98 30.06
C ALA A 247 4.62 -9.88 29.31
N ASP A 248 4.46 -11.20 29.49
CA ASP A 248 5.31 -12.20 28.85
C ASP A 248 5.25 -12.14 27.32
N PHE A 249 6.40 -12.38 26.68
CA PHE A 249 6.54 -12.37 25.22
C PHE A 249 5.46 -13.17 24.48
N PHE A 250 5.15 -14.40 24.92
CA PHE A 250 4.15 -15.25 24.26
C PHE A 250 2.74 -14.70 24.40
N LEU A 251 2.42 -14.11 25.56
CA LEU A 251 1.11 -13.50 25.80
C LEU A 251 0.95 -12.23 24.94
N VAL A 252 1.98 -11.40 24.89
CA VAL A 252 2.04 -10.20 24.05
C VAL A 252 1.85 -10.59 22.58
N MET A 253 2.54 -11.62 22.09
CA MET A 253 2.42 -12.08 20.71
C MET A 253 1.01 -12.60 20.40
N ALA A 254 0.40 -13.38 21.31
CA ALA A 254 -0.95 -13.91 21.12
C ALA A 254 -2.00 -12.79 21.09
N VAL A 255 -1.93 -11.84 22.03
CA VAL A 255 -2.87 -10.73 22.10
C VAL A 255 -2.68 -9.76 20.94
N ALA A 256 -1.44 -9.41 20.59
CA ALA A 256 -1.15 -8.54 19.45
C ALA A 256 -1.56 -9.17 18.10
N GLY A 257 -1.38 -10.49 17.96
CA GLY A 257 -1.86 -11.25 16.81
C GLY A 257 -3.39 -11.28 16.74
N ALA A 258 -4.07 -11.50 17.86
CA ALA A 258 -5.53 -11.50 17.94
C ALA A 258 -6.13 -10.11 17.62
N THR A 259 -5.57 -9.03 18.15
CA THR A 259 -6.03 -7.67 17.85
C THR A 259 -5.81 -7.31 16.39
N GLY A 260 -4.67 -7.69 15.80
CA GLY A 260 -4.41 -7.52 14.38
C GLY A 260 -5.41 -8.27 13.51
N GLY A 261 -5.69 -9.54 13.85
CA GLY A 261 -6.71 -10.35 13.20
C GLY A 261 -8.11 -9.74 13.31
N LEU A 262 -8.48 -9.23 14.49
CA LEU A 262 -9.78 -8.57 14.71
C LEU A 262 -9.91 -7.28 13.88
N VAL A 263 -8.90 -6.42 13.88
CA VAL A 263 -8.89 -5.18 13.08
C VAL A 263 -8.95 -5.53 11.59
N ALA A 264 -8.18 -6.53 11.14
CA ALA A 264 -8.22 -7.01 9.77
C ALA A 264 -9.61 -7.54 9.38
N LEU A 265 -10.31 -8.25 10.27
CA LEU A 265 -11.67 -8.73 10.02
C LEU A 265 -12.68 -7.57 9.97
N LEU A 266 -12.63 -6.66 10.94
CA LEU A 266 -13.55 -5.52 11.03
C LEU A 266 -13.43 -4.61 9.80
N VAL A 267 -12.22 -4.35 9.34
CA VAL A 267 -11.99 -3.50 8.16
C VAL A 267 -12.07 -4.29 6.85
N GLY A 268 -11.76 -5.58 6.87
CA GLY A 268 -11.90 -6.47 5.72
C GLY A 268 -13.36 -6.66 5.30
N LEU A 269 -14.31 -6.68 6.25
CA LEU A 269 -15.75 -6.83 5.98
C LEU A 269 -16.33 -5.78 5.01
N PRO A 270 -16.17 -4.47 5.22
CA PRO A 270 -16.61 -3.47 4.25
C PRO A 270 -15.78 -3.52 2.96
N ALA A 271 -14.49 -3.83 3.06
CA ALA A 271 -13.58 -3.92 1.93
C ALA A 271 -13.98 -5.06 0.96
N MET A 272 -14.47 -6.19 1.47
CA MET A 272 -14.99 -7.31 0.67
C MET A 272 -16.20 -6.94 -0.19
N ARG A 273 -16.92 -5.85 0.12
CA ARG A 273 -18.02 -5.35 -0.72
C ARG A 273 -17.51 -4.59 -1.96
N ILE A 274 -16.23 -4.25 -2.00
CA ILE A 274 -15.60 -3.45 -3.05
C ILE A 274 -14.76 -4.40 -3.93
N LYS A 275 -15.03 -4.44 -5.23
CA LYS A 275 -14.32 -5.32 -6.18
C LYS A 275 -13.27 -4.56 -6.99
N GLY A 276 -12.11 -5.17 -7.20
CA GLY A 276 -11.08 -4.69 -8.14
C GLY A 276 -10.01 -3.75 -7.54
N MET A 277 -9.49 -2.83 -8.35
CA MET A 277 -8.34 -1.96 -8.03
C MET A 277 -8.63 -0.98 -6.88
N PHE A 278 -9.89 -0.61 -6.67
CA PHE A 278 -10.31 0.32 -5.62
C PHE A 278 -10.13 -0.23 -4.20
N LEU A 279 -10.08 -1.56 -4.04
CA LEU A 279 -9.74 -2.20 -2.77
C LEU A 279 -8.33 -1.83 -2.31
N GLY A 280 -7.37 -1.78 -3.24
CA GLY A 280 -6.00 -1.36 -2.95
C GLY A 280 -5.94 0.08 -2.44
N VAL A 281 -6.72 0.97 -3.05
CA VAL A 281 -6.79 2.37 -2.63
C VAL A 281 -7.41 2.53 -1.24
N THR A 282 -8.50 1.80 -0.94
CA THR A 282 -9.10 1.84 0.41
C THR A 282 -8.18 1.36 1.50
N THR A 283 -7.43 0.29 1.24
CA THR A 283 -6.57 -0.33 2.23
C THR A 283 -5.33 0.54 2.47
N LEU A 284 -4.78 1.18 1.43
CA LEU A 284 -3.76 2.21 1.60
C LEU A 284 -4.30 3.39 2.42
N ALA A 285 -5.50 3.87 2.09
CA ALA A 285 -6.09 5.00 2.79
C ALA A 285 -6.33 4.71 4.28
N LEU A 286 -6.78 3.49 4.58
CA LEU A 286 -6.87 2.99 5.95
C LEU A 286 -5.51 2.99 6.64
N ALA A 287 -4.47 2.44 5.99
CA ALA A 287 -3.14 2.36 6.61
C ALA A 287 -2.61 3.74 6.97
N VAL A 288 -2.77 4.72 6.07
CA VAL A 288 -2.36 6.10 6.31
C VAL A 288 -3.18 6.73 7.43
N ALA A 289 -4.49 6.50 7.48
CA ALA A 289 -5.33 7.01 8.57
C ALA A 289 -4.98 6.38 9.93
N LEU A 290 -4.72 5.08 9.97
CA LEU A 290 -4.24 4.39 11.18
C LEU A 290 -2.91 4.99 11.64
N ASP A 291 -1.93 5.10 10.75
CA ASP A 291 -0.58 5.57 11.07
C ASP A 291 -0.56 7.04 11.53
N LEU A 292 -1.19 7.93 10.77
CA LEU A 292 -1.03 9.37 10.98
C LEU A 292 -2.03 9.97 11.96
N TYR A 293 -3.18 9.32 12.16
CA TYR A 293 -4.19 9.78 13.10
C TYR A 293 -4.21 8.97 14.40
N PHE A 294 -4.40 7.65 14.30
CA PHE A 294 -4.57 6.79 15.48
C PHE A 294 -3.26 6.43 16.18
N LEU A 295 -2.19 6.18 15.43
CA LEU A 295 -0.86 5.81 15.93
C LEU A 295 0.05 7.02 16.12
N ASN A 296 -0.50 8.23 16.14
CA ASN A 296 0.26 9.46 16.31
C ASN A 296 0.26 9.91 17.78
N SER A 297 1.46 10.00 18.35
CA SER A 297 1.65 10.34 19.76
C SER A 297 1.21 11.77 20.11
N SER A 298 1.12 12.65 19.11
CA SER A 298 0.60 14.01 19.32
C SER A 298 -0.91 14.04 19.56
N ASN A 299 -1.66 13.08 18.99
CA ASN A 299 -3.11 13.01 19.14
C ASN A 299 -3.52 12.17 20.35
N PHE A 300 -2.85 11.04 20.55
CA PHE A 300 -3.16 10.07 21.61
C PHE A 300 -1.93 9.78 22.48
N PRO A 301 -1.42 10.77 23.23
CA PRO A 301 -0.22 10.61 24.05
C PRO A 301 -0.38 9.58 25.16
N SER A 302 -1.61 9.34 25.65
CA SER A 302 -1.88 8.31 26.67
C SER A 302 -1.90 6.89 26.11
N TRP A 303 -2.00 6.73 24.79
CA TRP A 303 -2.09 5.42 24.16
C TRP A 303 -0.75 4.92 23.61
N ILE A 304 0.25 5.79 23.52
CA ILE A 304 1.57 5.47 22.95
C ILE A 304 2.62 5.64 24.05
N PRO A 305 3.37 4.58 24.40
CA PRO A 305 4.45 4.70 25.37
C PRO A 305 5.48 5.73 24.90
N SER A 306 5.73 6.76 25.71
CA SER A 306 6.68 7.85 25.41
C SER A 306 8.14 7.46 25.68
N GLU A 307 8.36 6.45 26.51
CA GLU A 307 9.67 5.88 26.80
C GLU A 307 9.85 4.61 25.96
N GLY A 308 11.05 4.41 25.42
CA GLY A 308 11.34 3.27 24.53
C GLY A 308 10.93 1.94 25.18
N VAL A 309 10.25 1.10 24.41
CA VAL A 309 9.71 -0.18 24.91
C VAL A 309 10.88 -1.09 25.31
N PRO A 310 10.98 -1.51 26.59
CA PRO A 310 12.02 -2.44 27.02
C PRO A 310 11.84 -3.79 26.33
N ARG A 311 12.93 -4.56 26.17
CA ARG A 311 12.84 -5.91 25.58
C ARG A 311 11.96 -6.79 26.48
N PRO A 312 10.93 -7.46 25.94
CA PRO A 312 10.05 -8.29 26.75
C PRO A 312 10.82 -9.49 27.31
N LEU A 313 10.57 -9.80 28.59
CA LEU A 313 11.14 -10.97 29.25
C LEU A 313 10.49 -12.25 28.72
N LEU A 314 11.28 -13.31 28.59
CA LEU A 314 10.78 -14.64 28.28
C LEU A 314 10.33 -15.31 29.59
N LEU A 315 9.02 -15.57 29.74
CA LEU A 315 8.43 -16.24 30.90
C LEU A 315 8.79 -15.58 32.25
N GLN A 316 8.94 -14.25 32.26
CA GLN A 316 9.46 -13.43 33.37
C GLN A 316 10.79 -13.93 33.98
N ARG A 317 11.55 -14.79 33.28
CA ARG A 317 12.72 -15.48 33.82
C ARG A 317 13.98 -15.33 32.97
N PHE A 318 13.85 -15.18 31.66
CA PHE A 318 15.01 -15.00 30.78
C PHE A 318 14.98 -13.62 30.16
N ASP A 319 16.03 -12.85 30.45
CA ASP A 319 16.26 -11.54 29.86
C ASP A 319 16.92 -11.71 28.48
N LEU A 320 16.45 -10.96 27.48
CA LEU A 320 16.94 -11.03 26.09
C LEU A 320 18.09 -10.02 25.84
N ASN A 321 18.96 -9.83 26.84
CA ASN A 321 20.10 -8.92 26.78
C ASN A 321 21.39 -9.62 26.31
#